data_AF-A0A8T2XKM8-F1
#
_entry.id   AF-A0A8T2XKM8-F1
#
_cell.length_a   1.000
_cell.length_b   1.000
_cell.length_c   1.000
_cell.angle_alpha   90.00
_cell.angle_beta   90.00
_cell.angle_gamma   90.00
#
_symmetry.space_group_name_H-M   'P 1'
#
loop_
_entity.id
_entity.type
_entity.pdbx_description
1 polymer ?
#
loop_
_entity_poly.entity_id
_entity_poly.type
_entity_poly.pdbx_seq_one_letter_code
_entity_poly.pdbx_strand_id
1 'polypeptide(L)'
;MTNLVVRSAVHTFAMRNAIDQILRYASKNRLPEGLRKQMLAHMQLKFKTAELQQEEASEMKAEYFPPKVEIILQNEIPTEFYVLVTGAVDVLVSRNGTEQVLSKLVSSDMAGEIGVVFNIPQPFTVRTRRLSQVIRLSHHHLKQMAQPHSEDGKKIISNFIQYLKDLKREMQEEIPFLRELLEDTAVEKATSNEGLQSSEALNSQRETSVEGILENSTPLPSTFPKRVIIHGHHPNETTGDTMGKLINLPDSTENLFDIAEKKFGKHGNKILMEDGSEVEELDALRENDHLFIF
;
A
#
# COMPACT_ATOMS: atom_id res chain seq x y z
N MET A 1 20.93 13.51 -22.12
CA MET A 1 19.56 13.77 -22.58
C MET A 1 19.12 12.94 -23.81
N THR A 2 20.02 12.38 -24.62
CA THR A 2 19.63 11.63 -25.84
C THR A 2 19.18 10.18 -25.59
N ASN A 3 19.75 9.47 -24.61
CA ASN A 3 19.42 8.05 -24.38
C ASN A 3 18.02 7.82 -23.78
N LEU A 4 17.50 8.75 -22.98
CA LEU A 4 16.19 8.62 -22.34
C LEU A 4 15.05 8.88 -23.33
N VAL A 5 15.22 9.87 -24.23
CA VAL A 5 14.26 10.20 -25.29
C VAL A 5 14.16 9.06 -26.32
N VAL A 6 15.27 8.41 -26.65
CA VAL A 6 15.29 7.27 -27.58
C VAL A 6 14.58 6.05 -26.97
N ARG A 7 14.78 5.75 -25.68
CA ARG A 7 14.10 4.62 -25.02
C ARG A 7 12.57 4.77 -24.99
N SER A 8 12.04 5.94 -24.63
CA SER A 8 10.59 6.19 -24.69
C SER A 8 10.04 6.14 -26.12
N ALA A 9 10.77 6.67 -27.10
CA ALA A 9 10.30 6.73 -28.49
C ALA A 9 10.25 5.35 -29.18
N VAL A 10 11.12 4.41 -28.80
CA VAL A 10 11.20 3.07 -29.42
C VAL A 10 9.94 2.25 -29.17
N HIS A 11 9.37 2.28 -27.95
CA HIS A 11 8.16 1.54 -27.62
C HIS A 11 6.92 2.10 -28.33
N THR A 12 6.75 3.43 -28.30
CA THR A 12 5.65 4.09 -29.02
C THR A 12 5.74 3.85 -30.54
N PHE A 13 6.96 3.85 -31.09
CA PHE A 13 7.18 3.56 -32.51
C PHE A 13 6.83 2.11 -32.86
N ALA A 14 7.25 1.14 -32.04
CA ALA A 14 6.94 -0.27 -32.23
C ALA A 14 5.43 -0.54 -32.13
N MET A 15 4.74 0.07 -31.15
CA MET A 15 3.29 -0.01 -31.00
C MET A 15 2.56 0.58 -32.21
N ARG A 16 2.97 1.77 -32.68
CA ARG A 16 2.37 2.41 -33.85
C ARG A 16 2.53 1.57 -35.12
N ASN A 17 3.71 0.99 -35.34
CA ASN A 17 3.97 0.11 -36.48
C ASN A 17 3.12 -1.17 -36.41
N ALA A 18 2.96 -1.76 -35.21
CA ALA A 18 2.10 -2.92 -35.01
C ALA A 18 0.62 -2.59 -35.27
N ILE A 19 0.13 -1.42 -34.82
CA ILE A 19 -1.22 -0.91 -35.14
C ILE A 19 -1.40 -0.85 -36.66
N ASP A 20 -0.45 -0.21 -37.36
CA ASP A 20 -0.51 -0.05 -38.81
C ASP A 20 -0.52 -1.39 -39.54
N GLN A 21 0.27 -2.37 -39.09
CA GLN A 21 0.27 -3.71 -39.66
C GLN A 21 -1.06 -4.44 -39.45
N ILE A 22 -1.64 -4.38 -38.24
CA ILE A 22 -2.93 -4.99 -37.94
C ILE A 22 -4.03 -4.36 -38.79
N LEU A 23 -4.05 -3.03 -38.91
CA LEU A 23 -5.04 -2.32 -39.73
C LEU A 23 -4.91 -2.66 -41.22
N ARG A 24 -3.67 -2.72 -41.74
CA ARG A 24 -3.40 -3.14 -43.13
C ARG A 24 -3.85 -4.58 -43.38
N TYR A 25 -3.54 -5.51 -42.47
CA TYR A 25 -3.96 -6.90 -42.58
C TYR A 25 -5.48 -7.04 -42.52
N ALA A 26 -6.14 -6.35 -41.58
CA ALA A 26 -7.60 -6.40 -41.43
C ALA A 26 -8.33 -5.81 -42.64
N SER A 27 -7.79 -4.75 -43.25
CA SER A 27 -8.31 -4.16 -44.48
C SER A 27 -8.11 -5.09 -45.69
N LYS A 28 -6.89 -5.59 -45.89
CA LYS A 28 -6.53 -6.48 -47.00
C LYS A 28 -7.38 -7.76 -47.02
N ASN A 29 -7.71 -8.30 -45.84
CA ASN A 29 -8.50 -9.53 -45.70
C ASN A 29 -9.99 -9.28 -45.40
N ARG A 30 -10.47 -8.03 -45.47
CA ARG A 30 -11.88 -7.65 -45.24
C ARG A 30 -12.46 -8.21 -43.93
N LEU A 31 -11.68 -8.17 -42.84
CA LEU A 31 -12.11 -8.70 -41.56
C LEU A 31 -13.32 -7.93 -40.99
N PRO A 32 -14.24 -8.61 -40.29
CA PRO A 32 -15.34 -7.96 -39.58
C PRO A 32 -14.84 -6.95 -38.54
N GLU A 33 -15.63 -5.91 -38.27
CA GLU A 33 -15.24 -4.84 -37.36
C GLU A 33 -14.98 -5.33 -35.93
N GLY A 34 -15.77 -6.29 -35.43
CA GLY A 34 -15.58 -6.90 -34.12
C GLY A 34 -14.20 -7.56 -33.97
N LEU A 35 -13.77 -8.32 -34.99
CA LEU A 35 -12.47 -8.99 -34.98
C LEU A 35 -11.31 -7.98 -35.08
N ARG A 36 -11.48 -6.91 -35.86
CA ARG A 36 -10.50 -5.81 -35.93
C ARG A 36 -10.31 -5.13 -34.58
N LYS A 37 -11.42 -4.79 -33.90
CA LYS A 37 -11.40 -4.19 -32.56
C LYS A 37 -10.72 -5.11 -31.55
N GLN A 38 -11.03 -6.41 -31.58
CA GLN A 38 -10.42 -7.39 -30.68
C GLN A 38 -8.90 -7.53 -30.92
N MET A 39 -8.45 -7.58 -32.18
CA MET A 39 -7.01 -7.63 -32.49
C MET A 39 -6.27 -6.39 -31.99
N LEU A 40 -6.86 -5.20 -32.15
CA LEU A 40 -6.29 -3.95 -31.66
C LEU A 40 -6.25 -3.91 -30.13
N ALA A 41 -7.34 -4.28 -29.46
CA ALA A 41 -7.42 -4.31 -28.01
C ALA A 41 -6.41 -5.28 -27.39
N HIS A 42 -6.28 -6.48 -27.96
CA HIS A 42 -5.30 -7.47 -27.50
C HIS A 42 -3.86 -6.98 -27.66
N MET A 43 -3.54 -6.36 -28.80
CA MET A 43 -2.21 -5.79 -29.01
C MET A 43 -1.95 -4.60 -28.08
N GLN A 44 -2.89 -3.68 -27.90
CA GLN A 44 -2.76 -2.58 -26.95
C GLN A 44 -2.51 -3.08 -25.53
N LEU A 45 -3.25 -4.10 -25.11
CA LEU A 45 -3.04 -4.74 -23.82
C LEU A 45 -1.62 -5.33 -23.74
N LYS A 46 -1.17 -6.06 -24.75
CA LYS A 46 0.19 -6.64 -24.80
C LYS A 46 1.29 -5.57 -24.65
N PHE A 47 1.18 -4.44 -25.34
CA PHE A 47 2.15 -3.36 -25.23
C PHE A 47 2.09 -2.68 -23.86
N LYS A 48 0.88 -2.43 -23.33
CA LYS A 48 0.70 -1.84 -22.00
C LYS A 48 1.25 -2.75 -20.89
N THR A 49 1.01 -4.06 -20.99
CA THR A 49 1.59 -5.05 -20.06
C THR A 49 3.11 -5.10 -20.17
N ALA A 50 3.68 -5.03 -21.38
CA ALA A 50 5.13 -5.02 -21.56
C ALA A 50 5.79 -3.75 -21.01
N GLU A 51 5.14 -2.59 -21.15
CA GLU A 51 5.58 -1.32 -20.56
C GLU A 51 5.56 -1.39 -19.03
N LEU A 52 4.45 -1.85 -18.44
CA LEU A 52 4.34 -2.07 -17.00
C LEU A 52 5.41 -3.05 -16.50
N GLN A 53 5.61 -4.19 -17.19
CA GLN A 53 6.64 -5.16 -16.85
C GLN A 53 8.06 -4.57 -16.91
N GLN A 54 8.33 -3.65 -17.85
CA GLN A 54 9.64 -3.04 -18.00
C GLN A 54 9.89 -1.92 -16.99
N GLU A 55 8.86 -1.18 -16.63
CA GLU A 55 8.90 -0.21 -15.52
C GLU A 55 9.12 -0.92 -14.18
N GLU A 56 8.34 -1.98 -13.91
CA GLU A 56 8.51 -2.83 -12.73
C GLU A 56 9.89 -3.52 -12.68
N ALA A 57 10.36 -4.07 -13.81
CA ALA A 57 11.67 -4.73 -13.88
C ALA A 57 12.86 -3.77 -13.76
N SER A 58 12.68 -2.47 -14.02
CA SER A 58 13.74 -1.47 -13.80
C SER A 58 13.96 -1.17 -12.31
N GLU A 59 12.95 -1.45 -11.49
CA GLU A 59 12.91 -1.09 -10.07
C GLU A 59 13.09 -2.30 -9.14
N MET A 60 12.86 -3.51 -9.65
CA MET A 60 13.15 -4.77 -8.97
C MET A 60 14.62 -5.16 -9.10
N LYS A 61 15.32 -5.33 -7.97
CA LYS A 61 16.73 -5.76 -7.95
C LYS A 61 16.87 -7.15 -7.37
N ALA A 62 17.52 -8.04 -8.11
CA ALA A 62 17.88 -9.36 -7.58
C ALA A 62 19.14 -9.26 -6.72
N GLU A 63 19.06 -9.75 -5.49
CA GLU A 63 20.18 -9.78 -4.54
C GLU A 63 20.39 -11.21 -4.00
N TYR A 64 21.64 -11.51 -3.60
CA TYR A 64 22.00 -12.80 -3.01
C TYR A 64 22.60 -12.57 -1.63
N PHE A 65 22.07 -13.27 -0.65
CA PHE A 65 22.54 -13.21 0.73
C PHE A 65 23.06 -14.58 1.19
N PRO A 66 24.30 -14.66 1.72
CA PRO A 66 24.81 -15.89 2.30
C PRO A 66 24.04 -16.26 3.59
N PRO A 67 24.23 -17.47 4.13
CA PRO A 67 23.59 -17.88 5.40
C PRO A 67 23.99 -16.97 6.58
N LYS A 68 23.08 -16.82 7.54
CA LYS A 68 23.22 -16.08 8.80
C LYS A 68 23.36 -14.57 8.67
N VAL A 69 22.90 -13.99 7.57
CA VAL A 69 22.85 -12.54 7.36
C VAL A 69 21.47 -12.02 7.75
N GLU A 70 21.44 -10.98 8.55
CA GLU A 70 20.23 -10.21 8.85
C GLU A 70 19.99 -9.25 7.71
N ILE A 71 18.92 -9.51 6.95
CA ILE A 71 18.54 -8.71 5.78
C ILE A 71 17.51 -7.64 6.12
N ILE A 72 16.87 -7.78 7.29
CA ILE A 72 15.97 -6.80 7.91
C ILE A 72 16.26 -6.81 9.41
N LEU A 73 16.35 -5.62 10.02
CA LEU A 73 16.52 -5.44 11.46
C LEU A 73 15.22 -4.95 12.10
N GLN A 74 14.87 -5.52 13.27
CA GLN A 74 13.73 -5.04 14.03
C GLN A 74 13.89 -3.56 14.42
N ASN A 75 12.80 -2.81 14.36
CA ASN A 75 12.70 -1.36 14.61
C ASN A 75 13.42 -0.46 13.59
N GLU A 76 14.01 -1.01 12.53
CA GLU A 76 14.56 -0.18 11.46
C GLU A 76 13.44 0.46 10.63
N ILE A 77 13.77 1.56 9.94
CA ILE A 77 12.82 2.26 9.06
C ILE A 77 12.63 1.40 7.79
N PRO A 78 11.38 1.07 7.41
CA PRO A 78 11.12 0.23 6.25
C PRO A 78 11.38 0.99 4.94
N THR A 79 12.50 0.71 4.29
CA THR A 79 12.82 1.31 2.99
C THR A 79 12.38 0.43 1.81
N GLU A 80 12.26 -0.88 2.06
CA GLU A 80 12.18 -1.93 1.05
C GLU A 80 11.68 -3.23 1.67
N PHE A 81 11.19 -4.12 0.82
CA PHE A 81 10.79 -5.47 1.19
C PHE A 81 11.32 -6.47 0.15
N TYR A 82 11.28 -7.74 0.51
CA TYR A 82 11.88 -8.81 -0.28
C TYR A 82 10.84 -9.87 -0.64
N VAL A 83 10.91 -10.34 -1.88
CA VAL A 83 10.27 -11.58 -2.32
C VAL A 83 11.34 -12.65 -2.43
N LEU A 84 11.19 -13.77 -1.73
CA LEU A 84 12.16 -14.87 -1.80
C LEU A 84 11.99 -15.64 -3.11
N VAL A 85 13.04 -15.67 -3.93
CA VAL A 85 13.06 -16.50 -5.16
C VAL A 85 13.55 -17.91 -4.79
N THR A 86 14.72 -17.98 -4.15
CA THR A 86 15.30 -19.23 -3.65
C THR A 86 15.88 -19.00 -2.27
N GLY A 87 15.97 -20.05 -1.45
CA GLY A 87 16.58 -19.94 -0.12
C GLY A 87 15.61 -20.21 1.02
N ALA A 88 15.97 -19.74 2.20
CA ALA A 88 15.12 -19.80 3.38
C ALA A 88 15.61 -18.77 4.39
N VAL A 89 14.66 -18.09 5.03
CA VAL A 89 14.93 -17.13 6.10
C VAL A 89 14.11 -17.49 7.34
N ASP A 90 14.61 -17.07 8.50
CA ASP A 90 13.92 -17.13 9.77
C ASP A 90 13.44 -15.70 10.10
N VAL A 91 12.20 -15.60 10.59
CA VAL A 91 11.61 -14.35 11.13
C VAL A 91 11.75 -14.41 12.63
N LEU A 92 12.42 -13.43 13.22
CA LEU A 92 12.81 -13.41 14.62
C LEU A 92 12.32 -12.15 15.34
N VAL A 93 12.10 -12.29 16.64
CA VAL A 93 11.91 -11.18 17.56
C VAL A 93 12.93 -11.29 18.70
N SER A 94 13.44 -10.15 19.17
CA SER A 94 14.28 -10.09 20.37
C SER A 94 13.44 -9.63 21.56
N ARG A 95 13.21 -10.53 22.53
CA ARG A 95 12.52 -10.22 23.79
C ARG A 95 13.52 -10.30 24.94
N ASN A 96 13.72 -9.21 25.67
CA ASN A 96 14.65 -9.15 26.81
C ASN A 96 16.08 -9.65 26.49
N GLY A 97 16.57 -9.39 25.27
CA GLY A 97 17.89 -9.84 24.82
C GLY A 97 17.97 -11.31 24.41
N THR A 98 16.85 -12.04 24.38
CA THR A 98 16.77 -13.41 23.86
C THR A 98 16.06 -13.42 22.52
N GLU A 99 16.67 -14.05 21.52
CA GLU A 99 16.08 -14.20 20.19
C GLU A 99 15.13 -15.40 20.13
N GLN A 100 13.95 -15.17 19.57
CA GLN A 100 12.96 -16.21 19.31
C GLN A 100 12.60 -16.24 17.82
N VAL A 101 12.60 -17.43 17.22
CA VAL A 101 12.14 -17.64 15.83
C VAL A 101 10.62 -17.83 15.83
N LEU A 102 9.89 -16.91 15.20
CA LEU A 102 8.43 -16.94 15.11
C LEU A 102 7.94 -17.69 13.86
N SER A 103 8.64 -17.50 12.74
CA SER A 103 8.28 -18.12 11.46
C SER A 103 9.50 -18.45 10.62
N LYS A 104 9.30 -19.31 9.62
CA LYS A 104 10.30 -19.75 8.66
C LYS A 104 9.73 -19.53 7.27
N LEU A 105 10.35 -18.63 6.51
CA LEU A 105 9.91 -18.31 5.17
C LEU A 105 10.79 -19.03 4.14
N VAL A 106 10.18 -19.41 3.03
CA VAL A 106 10.77 -20.15 1.92
C VAL A 106 10.53 -19.42 0.60
N SER A 107 10.83 -20.07 -0.52
CA SER A 107 10.57 -19.52 -1.85
C SER A 107 9.11 -19.13 -2.03
N SER A 108 8.88 -18.00 -2.71
CA SER A 108 7.61 -17.32 -2.94
C SER A 108 7.02 -16.57 -1.74
N ASP A 109 7.61 -16.69 -0.55
CA ASP A 109 7.21 -15.87 0.59
C ASP A 109 7.78 -14.45 0.51
N MET A 110 7.13 -13.53 1.22
CA MET A 110 7.53 -12.13 1.35
C MET A 110 8.11 -11.85 2.75
N ALA A 111 9.04 -10.90 2.82
CA ALA A 111 9.61 -10.43 4.08
C ALA A 111 9.75 -8.91 4.08
N GLY A 112 9.35 -8.27 5.18
CA GLY A 112 9.43 -6.81 5.38
C GLY A 112 8.24 -6.03 4.81
N GLU A 113 7.29 -6.73 4.19
CA GLU A 113 6.09 -6.16 3.59
C GLU A 113 5.20 -5.47 4.63
N ILE A 114 5.13 -5.99 5.85
CA ILE A 114 4.32 -5.43 6.94
C ILE A 114 4.82 -4.02 7.29
N GLY A 115 6.14 -3.87 7.52
CA GLY A 115 6.74 -2.57 7.76
C GLY A 115 6.45 -1.59 6.64
N VAL A 116 6.52 -2.04 5.39
CA VAL A 116 6.27 -1.19 4.21
C VAL A 116 4.80 -0.80 4.07
N VAL A 117 3.87 -1.75 4.11
CA VAL A 117 2.44 -1.51 3.89
C VAL A 117 1.89 -0.58 4.97
N PHE A 118 2.25 -0.83 6.23
CA PHE A 118 1.80 -0.02 7.35
C PHE A 118 2.66 1.23 7.60
N ASN A 119 3.84 1.32 6.98
CA ASN A 119 4.90 2.31 7.27
C ASN A 119 5.20 2.41 8.77
N ILE A 120 5.41 1.26 9.39
CA ILE A 120 5.85 1.13 10.77
C ILE A 120 7.31 0.69 10.79
N PRO A 121 8.05 0.99 11.88
CA PRO A 121 9.33 0.32 12.10
C PRO A 121 9.18 -1.20 11.94
N GLN A 122 10.16 -1.86 11.33
CA GLN A 122 10.05 -3.28 11.00
C GLN A 122 9.77 -4.09 12.28
N PRO A 123 8.63 -4.82 12.36
CA PRO A 123 8.25 -5.52 13.59
C PRO A 123 9.14 -6.72 13.90
N PHE A 124 9.87 -7.23 12.90
CA PHE A 124 10.70 -8.42 13.02
C PHE A 124 12.09 -8.21 12.44
N THR A 125 13.04 -8.99 12.94
CA THR A 125 14.32 -9.23 12.26
C THR A 125 14.14 -10.38 11.29
N VAL A 126 14.76 -10.32 10.11
CA VAL A 126 14.74 -11.41 9.13
C VAL A 126 16.16 -11.85 8.84
N ARG A 127 16.46 -13.12 9.11
CA ARG A 127 17.81 -13.69 8.99
C ARG A 127 17.84 -14.85 8.01
N THR A 128 18.79 -14.86 7.10
CA THR A 128 18.98 -15.97 6.16
C THR A 128 19.46 -17.24 6.87
N ARG A 129 18.89 -18.38 6.50
CA ARG A 129 19.30 -19.71 7.01
C ARG A 129 20.23 -20.43 6.04
N ARG A 130 20.12 -20.12 4.75
CA ARG A 130 20.96 -20.63 3.66
C ARG A 130 21.17 -19.53 2.61
N LEU A 131 22.02 -19.78 1.61
CA LEU A 131 22.15 -18.90 0.45
C LEU A 131 20.75 -18.64 -0.13
N SER A 132 20.35 -17.38 -0.16
CA SER A 132 19.01 -16.96 -0.54
C SER A 132 19.08 -15.90 -1.64
N GLN A 133 18.35 -16.14 -2.71
CA GLN A 133 18.13 -15.16 -3.76
C GLN A 133 16.80 -14.46 -3.49
N VAL A 134 16.84 -13.14 -3.44
CA VAL A 134 15.65 -12.32 -3.19
C VAL A 134 15.48 -11.30 -4.31
N ILE A 135 14.24 -10.91 -4.55
CA ILE A 135 13.92 -9.70 -5.32
C ILE A 135 13.60 -8.62 -4.30
N ARG A 136 14.41 -7.57 -4.33
CA ARG A 136 14.22 -6.34 -3.57
C ARG A 136 13.24 -5.43 -4.30
N LEU A 137 12.22 -4.95 -3.59
CA LEU A 137 11.25 -3.98 -4.07
C LEU A 137 11.21 -2.77 -3.14
N SER A 138 11.07 -1.57 -3.71
CA SER A 138 11.03 -0.34 -2.93
C SER A 138 9.67 -0.09 -2.29
N HIS A 139 9.70 0.59 -1.13
CA HIS A 139 8.51 1.03 -0.40
C HIS A 139 7.52 1.82 -1.28
N HIS A 140 8.04 2.66 -2.18
CA HIS A 140 7.22 3.52 -3.05
C HIS A 140 6.31 2.71 -4.00
N HIS A 141 6.81 1.63 -4.60
CA HIS A 141 6.02 0.85 -5.57
C HIS A 141 4.85 0.13 -4.92
N LEU A 142 5.08 -0.52 -3.78
CA LEU A 142 3.99 -1.22 -3.09
C LEU A 142 2.91 -0.23 -2.65
N LYS A 143 3.31 0.95 -2.17
CA LYS A 143 2.38 2.02 -1.79
C LYS A 143 1.55 2.52 -2.98
N GLN A 144 2.15 2.60 -4.18
CA GLN A 144 1.43 2.99 -5.39
C GLN A 144 0.44 1.91 -5.85
N MET A 145 0.80 0.63 -5.76
CA MET A 145 -0.08 -0.48 -6.12
C MET A 145 -1.23 -0.67 -5.13
N ALA A 146 -0.95 -0.53 -3.83
CA ALA A 146 -1.92 -0.69 -2.76
C ALA A 146 -2.75 0.58 -2.50
N GLN A 147 -2.92 1.44 -3.51
CA GLN A 147 -3.68 2.68 -3.37
C GLN A 147 -5.18 2.40 -3.16
N PRO A 148 -5.80 2.84 -2.04
CA PRO A 148 -7.15 2.46 -1.64
C PRO A 148 -8.26 2.99 -2.58
N HIS A 149 -7.95 4.03 -3.35
CA HIS A 149 -8.84 4.62 -4.34
C HIS A 149 -8.96 3.79 -5.63
N SER A 150 -8.11 2.78 -5.83
CA SER A 150 -8.15 1.89 -7.00
C SER A 150 -8.81 0.55 -6.65
N GLU A 151 -9.60 -0.01 -7.58
CA GLU A 151 -10.22 -1.33 -7.39
C GLU A 151 -9.19 -2.44 -7.17
N ASP A 152 -8.05 -2.36 -7.85
CA ASP A 152 -6.95 -3.32 -7.65
C ASP A 152 -6.27 -3.12 -6.30
N GLY A 153 -6.04 -1.87 -5.87
CA GLY A 153 -5.53 -1.56 -4.54
C GLY A 153 -6.46 -2.06 -3.44
N LYS A 154 -7.78 -1.89 -3.56
CA LYS A 154 -8.77 -2.46 -2.61
C LYS A 154 -8.62 -3.98 -2.50
N LYS A 155 -8.46 -4.69 -3.62
CA LYS A 155 -8.24 -6.15 -3.62
C LYS A 155 -6.91 -6.52 -2.98
N ILE A 156 -5.84 -5.78 -3.28
CA ILE A 156 -4.51 -6.00 -2.68
C ILE A 156 -4.59 -5.86 -1.15
N ILE A 157 -5.20 -4.77 -0.66
CA ILE A 157 -5.40 -4.50 0.76
C ILE A 157 -6.24 -5.61 1.40
N SER A 158 -7.36 -5.99 0.78
CA SER A 158 -8.24 -7.05 1.29
C SER A 158 -7.51 -8.39 1.43
N ASN A 159 -6.75 -8.79 0.41
CA ASN A 159 -5.92 -9.99 0.45
C ASN A 159 -4.84 -9.90 1.54
N PHE A 160 -4.24 -8.72 1.70
CA PHE A 160 -3.23 -8.49 2.73
C PHE A 160 -3.81 -8.61 4.14
N ILE A 161 -4.98 -8.03 4.39
CA ILE A 161 -5.70 -8.16 5.66
C ILE A 161 -6.03 -9.63 5.95
N GLN A 162 -6.46 -10.38 4.94
CA GLN A 162 -6.71 -11.82 5.12
C GLN A 162 -5.42 -12.58 5.49
N TYR A 163 -4.30 -12.28 4.82
CA TYR A 163 -2.99 -12.82 5.19
C TYR A 163 -2.63 -12.51 6.65
N LEU A 164 -2.89 -11.29 7.13
CA LEU A 164 -2.61 -10.89 8.52
C LEU A 164 -3.47 -11.65 9.53
N LYS A 165 -4.74 -11.94 9.20
CA LYS A 165 -5.63 -12.75 10.05
C LYS A 165 -5.09 -14.17 10.24
N ASP A 166 -4.43 -14.70 9.22
CA ASP A 166 -3.89 -16.06 9.19
C ASP A 166 -2.49 -16.15 9.83
N LEU A 167 -1.88 -15.04 10.24
CA LEU A 167 -0.62 -15.03 10.98
C LEU A 167 -0.75 -15.73 12.34
N LYS A 168 0.36 -16.29 12.83
CA LYS A 168 0.43 -16.83 14.19
C LYS A 168 0.20 -15.73 15.22
N ARG A 169 -0.50 -16.04 16.32
CA ARG A 169 -0.74 -15.08 17.43
C ARG A 169 0.52 -14.39 17.93
N GLU A 170 1.60 -15.14 18.10
CA GLU A 170 2.91 -14.61 18.53
C GLU A 170 3.47 -13.54 17.59
N MET A 171 3.13 -13.58 16.30
CA MET A 171 3.50 -12.55 15.33
C MET A 171 2.53 -11.37 15.37
N GLN A 172 1.23 -11.63 15.51
CA GLN A 172 0.23 -10.57 15.58
C GLN A 172 0.45 -9.64 16.78
N GLU A 173 0.90 -10.18 17.91
CA GLU A 173 1.22 -9.42 19.14
C GLU A 173 2.37 -8.43 18.95
N GLU A 174 3.27 -8.67 18.00
CA GLU A 174 4.43 -7.81 17.73
C GLU A 174 4.11 -6.68 16.72
N ILE A 175 2.96 -6.75 16.06
CA ILE A 175 2.53 -5.74 15.09
C ILE A 175 1.64 -4.74 15.82
N PRO A 176 2.07 -3.47 15.97
CA PRO A 176 1.26 -2.44 16.62
C PRO A 176 -0.10 -2.30 15.92
N PHE A 177 -1.15 -1.87 16.64
CA PHE A 177 -2.54 -1.61 16.18
C PHE A 177 -3.23 -2.75 15.40
N LEU A 178 -2.58 -3.89 15.16
CA LEU A 178 -3.15 -4.95 14.33
C LEU A 178 -4.44 -5.51 14.92
N ARG A 179 -4.51 -5.62 16.26
CA ARG A 179 -5.72 -6.09 16.93
C ARG A 179 -6.93 -5.21 16.58
N GLU A 180 -6.78 -3.90 16.78
CA GLU A 180 -7.82 -2.91 16.48
C GLU A 180 -8.21 -2.94 15.00
N LEU A 181 -7.22 -2.94 14.11
CA LEU A 181 -7.44 -3.04 12.67
C LEU A 181 -8.24 -4.29 12.27
N LEU A 182 -7.96 -5.43 12.89
CA LEU A 182 -8.67 -6.68 12.58
C LEU A 182 -10.09 -6.72 13.18
N GLU A 183 -10.33 -6.03 14.29
CA GLU A 183 -11.64 -5.89 14.93
C GLU A 183 -12.58 -5.02 14.07
N ASP A 184 -12.12 -3.90 13.54
CA ASP A 184 -12.90 -3.00 12.67
C ASP A 184 -13.40 -3.71 11.40
N THR A 185 -12.54 -4.52 10.79
CA THR A 185 -12.92 -5.29 9.59
C THR A 185 -13.90 -6.43 9.86
N ALA A 186 -14.10 -6.83 11.12
CA ALA A 186 -15.10 -7.83 11.50
C ALA A 186 -16.50 -7.20 11.67
N VAL A 187 -16.57 -5.93 12.07
CA VAL A 187 -17.82 -5.17 12.23
C VAL A 187 -18.47 -4.85 10.87
N GLU A 188 -17.67 -4.53 9.85
CA GLU A 188 -18.18 -4.23 8.50
C GLU A 188 -18.83 -5.45 7.79
N LYS A 189 -18.42 -6.68 8.12
CA LYS A 189 -19.05 -7.91 7.60
C LYS A 189 -20.39 -8.22 8.26
N ALA A 190 -20.66 -7.66 9.45
CA ALA A 190 -21.92 -7.87 10.16
C ALA A 190 -23.03 -6.92 9.66
N THR A 191 -22.68 -5.69 9.26
CA THR A 191 -23.65 -4.69 8.77
C THR A 191 -24.13 -4.93 7.33
N SER A 192 -23.43 -5.77 6.56
CA SER A 192 -23.80 -6.10 5.17
C SER A 192 -24.64 -7.38 5.01
N ASN A 193 -24.96 -8.09 6.11
CA ASN A 193 -25.72 -9.35 6.09
C ASN A 193 -27.11 -9.29 6.73
N GLU A 194 -27.55 -8.16 7.27
CA GLU A 194 -28.94 -8.00 7.75
C GLU A 194 -29.81 -7.27 6.73
N GLY A 195 -30.35 -8.01 5.78
CA GLY A 195 -31.33 -7.45 4.88
C GLY A 195 -31.73 -8.32 3.70
N LEU A 196 -32.05 -9.60 3.91
CA LEU A 196 -32.78 -10.41 2.92
C LEU A 196 -33.56 -11.53 3.61
N GLN A 197 -34.79 -11.22 4.01
CA GLN A 197 -35.83 -12.23 4.23
C GLN A 197 -37.13 -11.83 3.52
N SER A 198 -37.65 -12.80 2.74
CA SER A 198 -39.02 -12.97 2.20
C SER A 198 -39.50 -12.02 1.09
N SER A 199 -39.65 -12.54 -0.15
CA SER A 199 -40.91 -12.95 -0.83
C SER A 199 -41.76 -11.74 -1.29
N GLU A 200 -42.19 -11.53 -2.54
CA GLU A 200 -42.95 -12.43 -3.41
C GLU A 200 -43.21 -11.75 -4.79
N ALA A 201 -43.19 -12.54 -5.87
CA ALA A 201 -43.98 -12.49 -7.12
C ALA A 201 -44.27 -11.18 -7.96
N LEU A 202 -43.89 -11.30 -9.26
CA LEU A 202 -44.65 -10.99 -10.49
C LEU A 202 -44.76 -9.55 -11.08
N ASN A 203 -44.00 -9.35 -12.18
CA ASN A 203 -44.45 -9.07 -13.57
C ASN A 203 -44.23 -7.68 -14.24
N SER A 204 -43.66 -7.79 -15.44
CA SER A 204 -43.81 -7.00 -16.69
C SER A 204 -43.30 -5.55 -16.85
N GLN A 205 -42.34 -5.43 -17.80
CA GLN A 205 -42.28 -4.49 -18.94
C GLN A 205 -42.36 -2.96 -18.70
N ARG A 206 -41.25 -2.23 -18.92
CA ARG A 206 -40.98 -1.33 -20.07
C ARG A 206 -39.87 -0.32 -19.78
N GLU A 207 -39.16 0.02 -20.84
CA GLU A 207 -38.13 1.04 -21.00
C GLU A 207 -38.55 2.43 -20.50
N THR A 208 -37.63 3.21 -19.92
CA THR A 208 -37.16 4.53 -20.43
C THR A 208 -36.28 5.28 -19.41
N SER A 209 -35.13 5.75 -19.91
CA SER A 209 -34.51 7.06 -19.69
C SER A 209 -34.20 7.60 -18.28
N VAL A 210 -32.89 7.72 -18.02
CA VAL A 210 -32.15 8.86 -17.42
C VAL A 210 -32.84 9.67 -16.33
N GLU A 211 -32.39 9.51 -15.08
CA GLU A 211 -31.98 10.63 -14.22
C GLU A 211 -31.15 10.13 -13.02
N GLY A 212 -30.08 10.86 -12.72
CA GLY A 212 -29.02 10.45 -11.82
C GLY A 212 -29.47 10.31 -10.37
N ILE A 213 -29.10 9.19 -9.76
CA ILE A 213 -29.01 9.08 -8.31
C ILE A 213 -27.52 9.07 -8.00
N LEU A 214 -27.10 10.16 -7.38
CA LEU A 214 -25.80 10.35 -6.77
C LEU A 214 -25.63 9.22 -5.76
N GLU A 215 -24.81 8.22 -6.11
CA GLU A 215 -24.29 7.27 -5.13
C GLU A 215 -23.44 8.08 -4.16
N ASN A 216 -24.02 8.41 -3.01
CA ASN A 216 -23.27 8.78 -1.83
C ASN A 216 -22.47 7.54 -1.42
N SER A 217 -21.33 7.34 -2.07
CA SER A 217 -20.29 6.47 -1.58
C SER A 217 -19.80 7.06 -0.27
N THR A 218 -20.30 6.52 0.85
CA THR A 218 -19.64 6.63 2.14
C THR A 218 -18.18 6.25 1.93
N PRO A 219 -17.22 7.15 2.20
CA PRO A 219 -15.83 6.80 2.08
C PRO A 219 -15.55 5.70 3.10
N LEU A 220 -15.14 4.53 2.61
CA LEU A 220 -14.60 3.48 3.47
C LEU A 220 -13.53 4.12 4.37
N PRO A 221 -13.55 3.85 5.69
CA PRO A 221 -12.43 4.21 6.55
C PRO A 221 -11.14 3.75 5.89
N SER A 222 -10.12 4.62 5.88
CA SER A 222 -8.81 4.23 5.38
C SER A 222 -8.39 2.99 6.17
N THR A 223 -8.22 1.87 5.48
CA THR A 223 -7.97 0.53 6.06
C THR A 223 -6.61 0.42 6.75
N PHE A 224 -5.92 1.55 6.92
CA PHE A 224 -4.64 1.72 7.60
C PHE A 224 -4.71 2.98 8.45
N PRO A 225 -4.04 3.00 9.62
CA PRO A 225 -4.00 4.19 10.46
C PRO A 225 -3.43 5.37 9.67
N LYS A 226 -4.18 6.47 9.64
CA LYS A 226 -3.71 7.72 9.01
C LYS A 226 -2.41 8.13 9.68
N ARG A 227 -1.45 8.67 8.93
CA ARG A 227 -0.22 9.23 9.51
C ARG A 227 -0.21 10.74 9.37
N VAL A 228 0.43 11.40 10.33
CA VAL A 228 0.58 12.86 10.38
C VAL A 228 2.01 13.22 10.75
N ILE A 229 2.46 14.40 10.35
CA ILE A 229 3.78 14.94 10.64
C ILE A 229 3.62 15.95 11.77
N ILE A 230 4.17 15.64 12.95
CA ILE A 230 4.08 16.54 14.11
C ILE A 230 5.35 17.40 14.26
N HIS A 231 5.18 18.64 14.72
CA HIS A 231 6.23 19.61 15.01
C HIS A 231 6.07 20.12 16.45
N GLY A 232 7.18 20.31 17.17
CA GLY A 232 7.19 20.74 18.58
C GLY A 232 7.26 22.26 18.81
N HIS A 233 6.82 23.05 17.84
CA HIS A 233 6.93 24.52 17.84
C HIS A 233 5.73 25.15 17.12
N HIS A 234 5.56 26.47 17.22
CA HIS A 234 4.51 27.18 16.49
C HIS A 234 4.84 27.23 14.99
N PRO A 235 3.85 27.21 14.07
CA PRO A 235 4.09 27.35 12.61
C PRO A 235 4.91 28.59 12.19
N ASN A 236 4.94 29.61 13.03
CA ASN A 236 5.61 30.90 12.75
C ASN A 236 7.00 30.98 13.37
N GLU A 237 7.40 30.01 14.19
CA GLU A 237 8.72 29.96 14.80
C GLU A 237 9.71 29.29 13.85
N THR A 238 10.71 30.04 13.41
CA THR A 238 11.85 29.50 12.67
C THR A 238 12.82 28.88 13.66
N THR A 239 12.49 27.68 14.14
CA THR A 239 13.43 26.87 14.94
C THR A 239 14.38 26.11 14.01
N GLY A 240 15.58 25.79 14.48
CA GLY A 240 16.59 25.07 13.69
C GLY A 240 16.23 23.61 13.36
N ASP A 241 15.12 23.10 13.89
CA ASP A 241 14.62 21.74 13.69
C ASP A 241 13.34 21.79 12.83
N THR A 242 13.50 22.10 11.54
CA THR A 242 12.39 22.18 10.57
C THR A 242 11.92 20.82 10.08
N MET A 243 12.59 19.73 10.47
CA MET A 243 12.18 18.36 10.14
C MET A 243 11.16 17.86 11.17
N GLY A 244 9.87 18.01 10.83
CA GLY A 244 8.79 17.38 11.57
C GLY A 244 8.95 15.85 11.67
N LYS A 245 8.29 15.26 12.66
CA LYS A 245 8.35 13.82 12.93
C LYS A 245 7.08 13.13 12.45
N LEU A 246 7.21 12.17 11.55
CA LEU A 246 6.09 11.35 11.09
C LEU A 246 5.66 10.37 12.19
N ILE A 247 4.37 10.32 12.47
CA ILE A 247 3.75 9.40 13.43
C ILE A 247 2.45 8.82 12.85
N ASN A 248 1.99 7.70 13.41
CA ASN A 248 0.61 7.27 13.22
C ASN A 248 -0.29 8.20 14.03
N LEU A 249 -1.41 8.62 13.44
CA LEU A 249 -2.43 9.40 14.10
C LEU A 249 -3.06 8.51 15.19
N PRO A 250 -2.93 8.86 16.48
CA PRO A 250 -3.58 8.11 17.54
C PRO A 250 -5.08 8.44 17.58
N ASP A 251 -5.83 7.61 18.30
CA ASP A 251 -7.29 7.70 18.37
C ASP A 251 -7.79 8.81 19.31
N SER A 252 -6.87 9.48 20.02
CA SER A 252 -7.18 10.58 20.93
C SER A 252 -6.15 11.71 20.90
N THR A 253 -6.63 12.94 21.13
CA THR A 253 -5.78 14.13 21.26
C THR A 253 -4.84 14.04 22.47
N GLU A 254 -5.28 13.40 23.56
CA GLU A 254 -4.45 13.14 24.74
C GLU A 254 -3.24 12.26 24.40
N ASN A 255 -3.46 11.15 23.67
CA ASN A 255 -2.37 10.30 23.20
C ASN A 255 -1.43 11.04 22.25
N LEU A 256 -1.97 11.95 21.43
CA LEU A 256 -1.17 12.79 20.54
C LEU A 256 -0.26 13.74 21.32
N PHE A 257 -0.75 14.35 22.40
CA PHE A 257 0.06 15.18 23.30
C PHE A 257 1.15 14.37 24.01
N ASP A 258 0.83 13.17 24.51
CA ASP A 258 1.81 12.26 25.12
C ASP A 258 2.95 11.90 24.15
N ILE A 259 2.61 11.62 22.89
CA ILE A 259 3.59 11.31 21.85
C ILE A 259 4.45 12.54 21.54
N ALA A 260 3.84 13.73 21.46
CA ALA A 260 4.56 14.98 21.22
C ALA A 260 5.51 15.31 22.38
N GLU A 261 5.08 15.17 23.63
CA GLU A 261 5.90 15.43 24.81
C GLU A 261 7.10 14.47 24.86
N LYS A 262 6.89 13.17 24.63
CA LYS A 262 7.98 12.19 24.55
C LYS A 262 8.98 12.49 23.43
N LYS A 263 8.51 13.03 22.30
CA LYS A 263 9.35 13.28 21.12
C LYS A 263 10.05 14.63 21.13
N PHE A 264 9.48 15.66 21.76
CA PHE A 264 9.98 17.04 21.72
C PHE A 264 10.35 17.59 23.09
N GLY A 265 10.05 16.87 24.18
CA GLY A 265 10.39 17.25 25.55
C GLY A 265 9.59 18.44 26.09
N LYS A 266 8.47 18.78 25.44
CA LYS A 266 7.56 19.85 25.84
C LYS A 266 6.14 19.33 25.81
N HIS A 267 5.40 19.57 26.89
CA HIS A 267 3.99 19.28 26.93
C HIS A 267 3.22 20.34 26.14
N GLY A 268 2.67 19.96 24.98
CA GLY A 268 1.79 20.83 24.22
C GLY A 268 0.34 20.72 24.67
N ASN A 269 -0.44 21.79 24.48
CA ASN A 269 -1.88 21.78 24.77
C ASN A 269 -2.72 22.28 23.60
N LYS A 270 -2.08 22.70 22.51
CA LYS A 270 -2.73 23.11 21.27
C LYS A 270 -2.17 22.34 20.09
N ILE A 271 -3.03 22.11 19.10
CA ILE A 271 -2.69 21.46 17.84
C ILE A 271 -3.12 22.42 16.73
N LEU A 272 -2.16 22.95 15.98
CA LEU A 272 -2.42 23.80 14.82
C LEU A 272 -2.02 23.09 13.53
N MET A 273 -2.70 23.40 12.44
CA MET A 273 -2.29 23.07 11.08
C MET A 273 -1.20 24.04 10.58
N GLU A 274 -0.58 23.72 9.44
CA GLU A 274 0.41 24.59 8.79
C GLU A 274 -0.16 25.99 8.44
N ASP A 275 -1.45 26.09 8.14
CA ASP A 275 -2.13 27.36 7.87
C ASP A 275 -2.52 28.15 9.14
N GLY A 276 -2.22 27.62 10.33
CA GLY A 276 -2.54 28.22 11.62
C GLY A 276 -3.94 27.91 12.17
N SER A 277 -4.74 27.09 11.49
CA SER A 277 -6.04 26.63 11.96
C SER A 277 -5.90 25.66 13.12
N GLU A 278 -6.77 25.74 14.13
CA GLU A 278 -6.79 24.80 15.27
C GLU A 278 -7.49 23.49 14.88
N VAL A 279 -6.90 22.36 15.28
CA VAL A 279 -7.46 21.02 15.02
C VAL A 279 -8.39 20.64 16.16
N GLU A 280 -9.69 20.66 15.91
CA GLU A 280 -10.72 20.26 16.88
C GLU A 280 -11.03 18.75 16.80
N GLU A 281 -11.01 18.18 15.59
CA GLU A 281 -11.34 16.77 15.34
C GLU A 281 -10.22 16.07 14.56
N LEU A 282 -9.68 14.98 15.12
CA LEU A 282 -8.62 14.20 14.46
C LEU A 282 -9.11 13.48 13.19
N ASP A 283 -10.41 13.16 13.12
CA ASP A 283 -11.01 12.47 11.96
C ASP A 283 -10.94 13.29 10.67
N ALA A 284 -10.90 14.62 10.77
CA ALA A 284 -10.78 15.53 9.65
C ALA A 284 -9.38 15.50 8.99
N LEU A 285 -8.38 14.98 9.70
CA LEU A 285 -6.99 14.94 9.23
C LEU A 285 -6.81 13.96 8.09
N ARG A 286 -5.86 14.30 7.22
CA ARG A 286 -5.45 13.52 6.05
C ARG A 286 -4.03 12.98 6.23
N GLU A 287 -3.70 12.03 5.36
CA GLU A 287 -2.41 11.39 5.31
C GLU A 287 -1.28 12.40 5.02
N ASN A 288 -0.30 12.44 5.93
CA ASN A 288 0.83 13.36 5.99
C ASN A 288 0.47 14.82 6.31
N ASP A 289 -0.69 15.11 6.90
CA ASP A 289 -0.98 16.46 7.39
C ASP A 289 0.07 16.91 8.42
N HIS A 290 0.43 18.19 8.37
CA HIS A 290 1.40 18.81 9.27
C HIS A 290 0.68 19.42 10.47
N LEU A 291 0.99 18.89 11.66
CA LEU A 291 0.44 19.33 12.94
C LEU A 291 1.53 19.98 13.79
N PHE A 292 1.24 21.12 14.38
CA PHE A 292 2.14 21.88 15.23
C PHE A 292 1.60 21.85 16.65
N ILE A 293 2.37 21.25 17.54
CA ILE A 293 2.01 20.95 18.93
C ILE A 293 2.99 21.65 19.85
N PHE A 294 2.49 22.57 20.67
CA PHE A 294 3.30 23.42 21.56
C PHE A 294 2.53 23.83 22.82
#